data_AF-A0AA88EMY2-F1
#
_entry.id   AF-A0AA88EMY2-F1
#
_cell.length_a   1.000
_cell.length_b   1.000
_cell.length_c   1.000
_cell.angle_alpha   90.00
_cell.angle_beta   90.00
_cell.angle_gamma   90.00
#
_symmetry.space_group_name_H-M   'P 1'
#
loop_
_entity.id
_entity.type
_entity.pdbx_description
1 polymer ?
#
loop_
_entity_poly.entity_id
_entity_poly.type
_entity_poly.pdbx_seq_one_letter_code
_entity_poly.pdbx_strand_id
1 'polypeptide(L)'
;MKRRTSKKQNKNLPPSPPKLPFIGNLHQLGSLPHQSLWHLSKTYGPVMHLQLGKMPTVMISSAEAAKEVLKTHDLDSCSRPPLQGARRLTYNYQDVAFSPYGEYWREIRKICVVELFSVKRVQSYESIREEEITNMINSISRHSLSSPNSSSVDLTEKLF
;
A
#
# COMPACT_ATOMS: atom_id res chain seq x y z
N MET A 1 0.93 -40.38 27.81
CA MET A 1 -0.09 -39.56 27.09
C MET A 1 0.51 -39.07 25.77
N LYS A 2 0.22 -39.75 24.64
CA LYS A 2 0.73 -39.36 23.32
C LYS A 2 -0.13 -38.21 22.76
N ARG A 3 0.44 -36.99 22.68
CA ARG A 3 -0.17 -35.86 21.97
C ARG A 3 -0.27 -36.21 20.48
N ARG A 4 -1.48 -36.53 20.02
CA ARG A 4 -1.83 -36.60 18.59
C ARG A 4 -1.73 -35.19 18.02
N THR A 5 -0.67 -34.89 17.29
CA THR A 5 -0.60 -33.71 16.43
C THR A 5 -1.44 -33.98 15.18
N SER A 6 -2.61 -33.36 15.10
CA SER A 6 -3.43 -33.36 13.89
C SER A 6 -2.74 -32.53 12.80
N LYS A 7 -1.87 -33.16 11.99
CA LYS A 7 -1.43 -32.63 10.69
C LYS A 7 -2.59 -32.79 9.69
N LYS A 8 -3.54 -31.86 9.69
CA LYS A 8 -4.33 -31.58 8.48
C LYS A 8 -3.47 -30.68 7.60
N GLN A 9 -2.73 -31.28 6.68
CA GLN A 9 -2.13 -30.56 5.57
C GLN A 9 -3.27 -29.96 4.73
N ASN A 10 -3.49 -28.65 4.83
CA ASN A 10 -4.20 -27.92 3.78
C ASN A 10 -3.29 -27.96 2.55
N LYS A 11 -3.47 -28.97 1.69
CA LYS A 11 -2.56 -29.29 0.58
C LYS A 11 -2.41 -28.18 -0.48
N ASN A 12 -3.18 -27.09 -0.38
CA ASN A 12 -3.25 -26.04 -1.39
C ASN A 12 -2.82 -24.64 -0.88
N LEU A 13 -2.32 -24.51 0.36
CA LEU A 13 -1.83 -23.22 0.85
C LEU A 13 -0.33 -23.08 0.62
N PRO A 14 0.16 -21.86 0.32
CA PRO A 14 1.59 -21.57 0.30
C PRO A 14 2.27 -21.90 1.64
N PRO A 15 3.60 -22.05 1.66
CA PRO A 15 4.38 -22.19 2.90
C PRO A 15 4.03 -21.08 3.90
N SER A 16 4.03 -21.40 5.20
CA SER A 16 3.66 -20.45 6.26
C SER A 16 4.64 -20.55 7.43
N PRO A 17 5.13 -19.42 7.98
CA PRO A 17 5.82 -19.43 9.25
C PRO A 17 4.91 -19.91 10.39
N PRO A 18 5.49 -20.49 11.45
CA PRO A 18 4.75 -20.86 12.66
C PRO A 18 3.99 -19.65 13.22
N LYS A 19 2.72 -19.86 13.57
CA LYS A 19 1.81 -18.82 14.07
C LYS A 19 1.46 -19.04 15.53
N LEU A 20 1.22 -17.96 16.26
CA LEU A 20 0.72 -18.01 17.63
C LEU A 20 -0.83 -17.98 17.67
N PRO A 21 -1.46 -18.53 18.72
CA PRO A 21 -2.90 -18.38 18.93
C PRO A 21 -3.31 -16.90 18.95
N PHE A 22 -4.51 -16.60 18.43
CA PHE A 22 -5.14 -15.27 18.35
C PHE A 22 -4.44 -14.22 17.48
N ILE A 23 -3.16 -13.96 17.69
CA ILE A 23 -2.39 -12.91 16.98
C ILE A 23 -1.78 -13.40 15.67
N GLY A 24 -1.68 -14.71 15.47
CA GLY A 24 -1.09 -15.31 14.28
C GLY A 24 0.39 -14.95 14.12
N ASN A 25 0.76 -14.36 12.99
CA ASN A 25 2.11 -13.96 12.60
C ASN A 25 2.42 -12.48 12.90
N LEU A 26 1.51 -11.74 13.56
CA LEU A 26 1.73 -10.32 13.89
C LEU A 26 3.00 -10.10 14.74
N HIS A 27 3.31 -11.04 15.64
CA HIS A 27 4.52 -11.00 16.49
C HIS A 27 5.84 -11.07 15.71
N GLN A 28 5.81 -11.43 14.43
CA GLN A 28 6.99 -11.52 13.57
C GLN A 28 7.23 -10.23 12.78
N LEU A 29 6.34 -9.24 12.90
CA LEU A 29 6.46 -7.94 12.25
C LEU A 29 7.09 -6.95 13.24
N GLY A 30 8.25 -6.41 12.87
CA GLY A 30 8.94 -5.37 13.64
C GLY A 30 8.39 -3.97 13.36
N SER A 31 9.14 -2.95 13.79
CA SER A 31 8.82 -1.53 13.50
C SER A 31 8.78 -1.21 12.01
N LEU A 32 9.49 -1.99 11.19
CA LEU A 32 9.51 -1.92 9.74
C LEU A 32 8.96 -3.22 9.14
N PRO A 33 7.62 -3.38 9.04
CA PRO A 33 7.00 -4.63 8.61
C PRO A 33 7.49 -5.12 7.24
N HIS A 34 7.76 -4.22 6.29
CA HIS A 34 8.24 -4.57 4.97
C HIS A 34 9.61 -5.29 5.00
N GLN A 35 10.51 -4.91 5.93
CA GLN A 35 11.79 -5.60 6.12
C GLN A 35 11.59 -6.97 6.76
N SER A 36 10.75 -7.06 7.79
CA SER A 36 10.40 -8.34 8.41
C SER A 36 9.80 -9.32 7.40
N LEU A 37 8.88 -8.85 6.55
CA LEU A 37 8.27 -9.63 5.48
C LEU A 37 9.29 -10.07 4.42
N TRP A 38 10.24 -9.21 4.06
CA TRP A 38 11.33 -9.56 3.15
C TRP A 38 12.23 -10.67 3.74
N HIS A 39 12.63 -10.55 5.01
CA HIS A 39 13.40 -11.60 5.68
C HIS A 39 12.64 -12.94 5.75
N LEU A 40 11.33 -12.89 6.04
CA LEU A 40 10.49 -14.09 5.99
C LEU A 40 10.43 -14.69 4.58
N SER A 41 10.38 -13.87 3.53
CA SER A 41 10.36 -14.36 2.14
C SER A 41 11.63 -15.12 1.75
N LYS A 42 12.79 -14.73 2.30
CA LYS A 42 14.05 -15.46 2.10
C LYS A 42 14.02 -16.87 2.69
N THR A 43 13.22 -17.09 3.73
CA THR A 43 13.13 -18.39 4.42
C THR A 43 11.97 -19.25 3.89
N TYR A 44 10.81 -18.65 3.62
CA TYR A 44 9.57 -19.37 3.26
C TYR A 44 9.25 -19.32 1.76
N GLY A 45 9.98 -18.52 1.00
CA GLY A 45 9.83 -18.39 -0.44
C GLY A 45 9.06 -17.13 -0.87
N PRO A 46 9.01 -16.89 -2.19
CA PRO A 46 8.44 -15.67 -2.77
C PRO A 46 6.92 -15.59 -2.68
N VAL A 47 6.24 -16.71 -2.40
CA VAL A 47 4.80 -16.77 -2.14
C VAL A 47 4.61 -17.51 -0.83
N MET A 48 4.13 -16.81 0.20
CA MET A 48 3.92 -17.39 1.52
C MET A 48 2.60 -16.95 2.12
N HIS A 49 2.05 -17.77 3.00
CA HIS A 49 0.82 -17.50 3.72
C HIS A 49 1.14 -16.99 5.13
N LEU A 50 0.46 -15.93 5.55
CA LEU A 50 0.53 -15.33 6.87
C LEU A 50 -0.88 -15.20 7.45
N GLN A 51 -0.98 -15.28 8.76
CA GLN A 51 -2.19 -15.00 9.52
C GLN A 51 -1.98 -13.71 10.31
N LEU A 52 -2.50 -12.58 9.86
CA LEU A 52 -2.37 -11.30 10.57
C LEU A 52 -3.58 -11.09 11.48
N GLY A 53 -3.49 -11.60 12.71
CA GLY A 53 -4.64 -11.68 13.62
C GLY A 53 -5.71 -12.59 13.02
N LYS A 54 -6.90 -12.03 12.72
CA LYS A 54 -7.99 -12.77 12.06
C LYS A 54 -7.94 -12.74 10.52
N MET A 55 -7.03 -11.95 9.93
CA MET A 55 -6.94 -11.79 8.48
C MET A 55 -5.94 -12.79 7.87
N PRO A 56 -6.38 -13.75 7.04
CA PRO A 56 -5.45 -14.52 6.22
C PRO A 56 -4.85 -13.61 5.15
N THR A 57 -3.55 -13.74 4.89
CA THR A 57 -2.81 -12.87 3.98
C THR A 57 -1.81 -13.69 3.20
N VAL A 58 -1.82 -13.55 1.87
CA VAL A 58 -0.78 -14.11 1.01
C VAL A 58 0.21 -12.99 0.70
N MET A 59 1.48 -13.26 0.96
CA MET A 59 2.58 -12.33 0.70
C MET A 59 3.26 -12.73 -0.60
N ILE A 60 3.48 -11.74 -1.46
CA ILE A 60 4.10 -11.87 -2.79
C ILE A 60 5.41 -11.08 -2.81
N SER A 61 6.52 -11.76 -3.15
CA SER A 61 7.90 -11.24 -3.08
C SER A 61 8.75 -11.54 -4.32
N SER A 62 8.13 -11.82 -5.47
CA SER A 62 8.85 -11.89 -6.75
C SER A 62 8.05 -11.21 -7.87
N ALA A 63 8.75 -10.84 -8.94
CA ALA A 63 8.14 -10.20 -10.10
C ALA A 63 7.17 -11.14 -10.83
N GLU A 64 7.52 -12.42 -10.92
CA GLU A 64 6.70 -13.46 -11.55
C GLU A 64 5.38 -13.65 -10.79
N ALA A 65 5.47 -13.80 -9.46
CA ALA A 65 4.27 -13.93 -8.62
C ALA A 65 3.45 -12.63 -8.59
N ALA A 66 4.09 -11.46 -8.63
CA ALA A 66 3.38 -10.19 -8.74
C ALA A 66 2.63 -10.05 -10.07
N LYS A 67 3.22 -10.51 -11.19
CA LYS A 67 2.55 -10.55 -12.50
C LYS A 67 1.32 -11.46 -12.45
N GLU A 68 1.42 -12.62 -11.80
CA GLU A 68 0.27 -13.53 -11.66
C GLU A 68 -0.90 -12.88 -10.93
N VAL A 69 -0.63 -12.14 -9.85
CA VAL A 69 -1.68 -11.49 -9.04
C VAL A 69 -2.18 -10.21 -9.68
N LEU A 70 -1.29 -9.33 -10.15
CA LEU A 70 -1.62 -7.98 -10.59
C LEU A 70 -1.98 -7.88 -12.09
N LYS A 71 -1.83 -8.96 -12.85
CA LYS A 71 -2.12 -8.98 -14.30
C LYS A 71 -2.87 -10.23 -14.74
N THR A 72 -2.37 -11.42 -14.43
CA THR A 72 -3.00 -12.67 -14.93
C THR A 72 -4.34 -12.93 -14.24
N HIS A 73 -4.41 -12.71 -12.92
CA HIS A 73 -5.58 -12.91 -12.07
C HIS A 73 -5.96 -11.62 -11.34
N ASP A 74 -5.85 -10.48 -12.04
CA ASP A 74 -6.07 -9.16 -11.46
C ASP A 74 -7.51 -8.96 -10.99
N LEU A 75 -8.51 -9.43 -11.73
CA LEU A 75 -9.92 -9.34 -11.35
C LEU A 75 -10.22 -10.02 -10.00
N ASP A 76 -9.54 -11.12 -9.68
CA ASP A 76 -9.72 -11.82 -8.40
C ASP A 76 -9.06 -11.09 -7.21
N SER A 77 -8.09 -10.20 -7.49
CA SER A 77 -7.28 -9.52 -6.48
C SER A 77 -7.39 -7.99 -6.49
N CYS A 78 -8.23 -7.43 -7.36
CA CYS A 78 -8.32 -5.99 -7.59
C CYS A 78 -9.02 -5.23 -6.46
N SER A 79 -9.80 -5.92 -5.62
CA SER A 79 -10.53 -5.31 -4.49
C SER A 79 -9.67 -5.18 -3.23
N ARG A 80 -10.09 -4.33 -2.28
CA ARG A 80 -9.38 -4.11 -1.01
C ARG A 80 -10.04 -4.89 0.13
N PRO A 81 -9.27 -5.33 1.15
CA PRO A 81 -9.84 -5.92 2.35
C PRO A 81 -10.84 -4.95 3.02
N PRO A 82 -11.97 -5.45 3.58
CA PRO A 82 -12.99 -4.61 4.20
C PRO A 82 -12.54 -4.12 5.58
N LEU A 83 -11.67 -3.10 5.57
CA LEU A 83 -11.16 -2.47 6.79
C LEU A 83 -12.19 -1.45 7.32
N GLN A 84 -12.46 -1.46 8.62
CA GLN A 84 -13.40 -0.52 9.24
C GLN A 84 -12.95 0.94 9.12
N GLY A 85 -11.63 1.20 9.25
CA GLY A 85 -11.08 2.55 9.08
C GLY A 85 -11.35 3.11 7.68
N ALA A 86 -11.08 2.32 6.64
CA ALA A 86 -11.40 2.69 5.26
C ALA A 86 -12.90 2.97 5.10
N ARG A 87 -13.77 2.08 5.59
CA ARG A 87 -15.23 2.28 5.56
C ARG A 87 -15.66 3.63 6.11
N ARG A 88 -15.10 4.01 7.26
CA ARG A 88 -15.46 5.24 7.96
C ARG A 88 -14.93 6.49 7.25
N LEU A 89 -13.72 6.42 6.71
CA LEU A 89 -13.05 7.55 6.07
C LEU A 89 -13.49 7.77 4.62
N THR A 90 -14.03 6.75 3.96
CA THR A 90 -14.31 6.80 2.52
C THR A 90 -15.79 6.62 2.20
N TYR A 91 -16.65 7.22 3.02
CA TYR A 91 -18.10 7.25 2.79
C TYR A 91 -18.68 5.86 2.49
N ASN A 92 -18.35 4.88 3.34
CA ASN A 92 -18.77 3.48 3.16
C ASN A 92 -18.25 2.86 1.84
N TYR A 93 -16.96 3.08 1.54
CA TYR A 93 -16.28 2.58 0.33
C TYR A 93 -16.78 3.21 -0.98
N GLN A 94 -17.29 4.44 -0.93
CA GLN A 94 -17.72 5.20 -2.11
C GLN A 94 -16.62 6.11 -2.65
N ASP A 95 -15.36 5.69 -2.55
CA ASP A 95 -14.20 6.41 -3.09
C ASP A 95 -13.50 5.60 -4.19
N VAL A 96 -12.53 6.22 -4.88
CA VAL A 96 -11.79 5.58 -5.97
C VAL A 96 -10.75 4.55 -5.50
N ALA A 97 -10.28 4.64 -4.25
CA ALA A 97 -9.17 3.83 -3.73
C ALA A 97 -9.64 2.56 -2.98
N PHE A 98 -10.75 2.61 -2.24
CA PHE A 98 -11.25 1.50 -1.42
C PHE A 98 -12.59 0.91 -1.86
N SER A 99 -13.28 1.49 -2.86
CA SER A 99 -14.45 0.83 -3.45
C SER A 99 -14.08 -0.56 -3.98
N PRO A 100 -14.90 -1.60 -3.73
CA PRO A 100 -14.74 -2.87 -4.41
C PRO A 100 -14.88 -2.69 -5.92
N TYR A 101 -14.24 -3.58 -6.67
CA TYR A 101 -14.35 -3.55 -8.13
C TYR A 101 -15.79 -3.84 -8.56
N GLY A 102 -16.31 -3.02 -9.45
CA GLY A 102 -17.70 -3.05 -9.89
C GLY A 102 -18.02 -1.86 -10.78
N GLU A 103 -19.28 -1.71 -11.17
CA GLU A 103 -19.70 -0.67 -12.13
C GLU A 103 -19.36 0.74 -11.64
N TYR A 104 -19.73 1.03 -10.40
CA TYR A 104 -19.41 2.29 -9.72
C TYR A 104 -17.92 2.63 -9.81
N TRP A 105 -17.05 1.69 -9.42
CA TRP A 105 -15.60 1.92 -9.46
C TRP A 105 -15.11 2.18 -10.88
N ARG A 106 -15.60 1.44 -11.89
CA ARG A 106 -15.22 1.66 -13.30
C ARG A 106 -15.62 3.06 -13.78
N GLU A 107 -16.81 3.52 -13.41
CA GLU A 107 -17.31 4.85 -13.79
C GLU A 107 -16.50 5.98 -13.16
N ILE A 108 -16.29 5.92 -11.84
CA ILE A 108 -15.48 6.92 -11.13
C ILE A 108 -14.04 6.90 -11.66
N ARG A 109 -13.45 5.72 -11.89
CA ARG A 109 -12.10 5.60 -12.45
C ARG A 109 -12.02 6.22 -13.84
N LYS A 110 -13.02 6.01 -14.69
CA LYS A 110 -13.10 6.64 -16.03
C LYS A 110 -13.14 8.16 -15.91
N ILE A 111 -13.97 8.72 -15.03
CA ILE A 111 -14.05 10.16 -14.79
C ILE A 111 -12.68 10.70 -14.35
N CYS A 112 -12.03 10.07 -13.36
CA CYS A 112 -10.70 10.50 -12.92
C CYS A 112 -9.68 10.50 -14.06
N VAL A 113 -9.66 9.46 -14.90
CA VAL A 113 -8.71 9.36 -16.02
C VAL A 113 -8.95 10.46 -17.06
N VAL A 114 -10.21 10.76 -17.41
CA VAL A 114 -10.53 11.76 -18.43
C VAL A 114 -10.36 13.18 -17.89
N GLU A 115 -10.89 13.46 -16.70
CA GLU A 115 -11.03 14.81 -16.18
C GLU A 115 -9.88 15.27 -15.28
N LEU A 116 -9.12 14.35 -14.68
CA LEU A 116 -8.01 14.71 -13.78
C LEU A 116 -6.65 14.31 -14.35
N PHE A 117 -6.54 13.10 -14.88
CA PHE A 117 -5.25 12.50 -15.25
C PHE A 117 -4.97 12.47 -16.75
N SER A 118 -5.80 13.11 -17.59
CA SER A 118 -5.54 13.21 -19.02
C SER A 118 -4.40 14.18 -19.30
N VAL A 119 -3.63 13.94 -20.37
CA VAL A 119 -2.50 14.81 -20.78
C VAL A 119 -2.94 16.27 -20.90
N LYS A 120 -4.11 16.51 -21.52
CA LYS A 120 -4.68 17.85 -21.66
C LYS A 120 -4.96 18.52 -20.30
N ARG A 121 -5.44 17.76 -19.32
CA ARG A 121 -5.70 18.28 -17.96
C ARG A 121 -4.41 18.53 -17.20
N VAL A 122 -3.45 17.61 -17.26
CA VAL A 122 -2.12 17.81 -16.67
C VAL A 122 -1.44 19.06 -17.25
N GLN A 123 -1.48 19.26 -18.57
CA GLN A 123 -0.91 20.45 -19.20
C GLN A 123 -1.64 21.74 -18.81
N SER A 124 -2.97 21.72 -18.69
CA SER A 124 -3.69 22.95 -18.30
C SER A 124 -3.40 23.44 -16.89
N TYR A 125 -2.83 22.60 -16.02
CA TYR A 125 -2.38 22.98 -14.68
C TYR A 125 -0.88 23.34 -14.61
N GLU A 126 -0.20 23.43 -15.76
CA GLU A 126 1.24 23.73 -15.81
C GLU A 126 1.60 25.04 -15.12
N SER A 127 0.94 26.15 -15.47
CA SER A 127 1.22 27.46 -14.88
C SER A 127 1.04 27.48 -13.36
N ILE A 128 0.01 26.79 -12.85
CA ILE A 128 -0.24 26.67 -11.41
C ILE A 128 0.90 25.90 -10.74
N ARG A 129 1.36 24.79 -11.33
CA ARG A 129 2.50 24.04 -10.78
C ARG A 129 3.78 24.88 -10.79
N GLU A 130 4.04 25.63 -11.86
CA GLU A 130 5.20 26.51 -11.96
C GLU A 130 5.17 27.61 -10.89
N GLU A 131 4.01 28.19 -10.64
CA GLU A 131 3.79 29.17 -9.59
C GLU A 131 4.04 28.59 -8.20
N GLU A 132 3.46 27.43 -7.87
CA GLU A 132 3.65 26.76 -6.58
C GLU A 132 5.13 26.38 -6.34
N ILE A 133 5.82 25.88 -7.37
CA ILE A 133 7.25 25.58 -7.31
C ILE A 133 8.06 26.87 -7.08
N THR A 134 7.73 27.94 -7.79
CA THR A 134 8.40 29.24 -7.64
C THR A 134 8.20 29.79 -6.23
N ASN A 135 7.00 29.68 -5.67
CA ASN A 135 6.69 30.08 -4.30
C ASN A 135 7.50 29.28 -3.28
N MET A 136 7.63 27.97 -3.48
CA MET A 136 8.45 27.09 -2.65
C MET A 136 9.93 27.48 -2.70
N ILE A 137 10.49 27.67 -3.89
CA ILE A 137 11.89 28.12 -4.09
C ILE A 137 12.11 29.45 -3.37
N ASN A 138 11.23 30.43 -3.58
CA ASN A 138 11.33 31.73 -2.94
C ASN A 138 11.25 31.64 -1.41
N SER A 139 10.44 30.72 -0.86
CA SER A 139 10.36 30.47 0.59
C SER A 139 11.69 29.94 1.13
N ILE A 140 12.31 28.98 0.42
CA ILE A 140 13.61 28.39 0.78
C ILE A 140 14.72 29.46 0.69
N SER A 141 14.76 30.23 -0.40
CA SER A 141 15.75 31.30 -0.59
C SER A 141 15.64 32.36 0.51
N ARG A 142 14.42 32.79 0.87
CA ARG A 142 14.21 33.73 1.97
C ARG A 142 14.71 33.18 3.30
N HIS A 143 14.42 31.92 3.62
CA HIS A 143 14.91 31.28 4.85
C HIS A 143 16.43 31.26 4.92
N SER A 144 17.10 30.94 3.80
CA SER A 144 18.55 30.96 3.70
C SER A 144 19.15 32.36 3.92
N LEU A 145 18.51 33.41 3.40
CA LEU A 145 19.01 34.79 3.52
C LEU A 145 18.78 35.39 4.91
N SER A 146 17.72 34.99 5.60
CA SER A 146 17.36 35.50 6.92
C SER A 146 18.14 34.89 8.08
N SER A 147 18.90 33.80 7.84
CA SER A 147 19.58 33.06 8.88
C SER A 147 21.10 33.28 8.83
N PRO A 148 21.70 34.01 9.81
CA PRO A 148 23.12 34.34 9.81
C PRO A 148 24.06 33.12 9.85
N ASN A 149 23.54 31.94 10.23
CA ASN A 149 24.33 30.71 10.44
C ASN A 149 23.90 29.55 9.53
N SER A 150 23.32 29.81 8.35
CA SER A 150 22.92 28.75 7.39
C SER A 150 22.10 27.63 8.06
N SER A 151 20.93 27.97 8.62
CA SER A 151 20.07 26.98 9.27
C SER A 151 19.51 25.97 8.26
N SER A 152 19.47 24.69 8.66
CA SER A 152 18.88 23.62 7.86
C SER A 152 17.39 23.86 7.61
N VAL A 153 16.92 23.51 6.41
CA VAL A 153 15.51 23.56 6.03
C VAL A 153 14.92 22.16 6.13
N ASP A 154 13.81 22.00 6.86
CA ASP A 154 13.02 20.78 6.80
C ASP A 154 12.17 20.80 5.52
N LEU A 155 12.51 19.92 4.57
CA LEU A 155 11.77 19.79 3.31
C LEU A 155 10.41 19.12 3.50
N THR A 156 10.19 18.42 4.60
CA THR A 156 8.90 17.77 4.88
C THR A 156 7.82 18.83 5.05
N GLU A 157 8.09 19.89 5.80
CA GLU A 157 7.19 21.04 5.97
C GLU A 157 7.02 21.90 4.70
N LYS A 158 7.89 21.72 3.71
CA LYS A 158 7.85 22.48 2.44
C LYS A 158 7.15 21.73 1.31
N LEU A 159 7.11 20.40 1.37
CA LEU A 159 6.54 19.54 0.33
C LEU A 159 5.13 19.03 0.66
N PHE A 160 4.74 19.00 1.93
CA PHE A 160 3.45 18.47 2.42
C PHE A 160 2.77 19.47 3.35
#